data_AF-A0A2P4X3C7-F1
#
_entry.id   AF-A0A2P4X3C7-F1
#
_cell.length_a   1.000
_cell.length_b   1.000
_cell.length_c   1.000
_cell.angle_alpha   90.00
_cell.angle_beta   90.00
_cell.angle_gamma   90.00
#
_symmetry.space_group_name_H-M   'P 1'
#
loop_
_entity.id
_entity.type
_entity.pdbx_description
1 polymer ?
#
loop_
_entity_poly.entity_id
_entity_poly.type
_entity_poly.pdbx_seq_one_letter_code
_entity_poly.pdbx_strand_id
1 'polypeptide(L)'
;MPRVSERQRLLGEIIDILAVAILEEGDEEELHDLGCDDMVQQLIDPEELPSSTEELTALLDLVESRRYLEGHARLPMSIEFRESGFQSLSPKQFRQMTMVSHSSFLRIVSDIENHGIFQKNSACGQAPVWLQLAVELDRLGNCGNGVSLGRTQKLWGIGQGTRALYTTRVLLALKDLAAKYVV
;
A
#
# COMPACT_ATOMS: atom_id res chain seq x y z
N MET A 1 -20.11 7.55 7.56
CA MET A 1 -18.97 8.05 8.36
C MET A 1 -17.72 7.27 8.00
N PRO A 2 -16.62 7.92 7.60
CA PRO A 2 -15.39 7.20 7.26
C PRO A 2 -14.84 6.51 8.52
N ARG A 3 -14.46 5.23 8.39
CA ARG A 3 -13.83 4.48 9.48
C ARG A 3 -12.40 4.98 9.64
N VAL A 4 -12.09 5.54 10.80
CA VAL A 4 -10.74 5.98 11.17
C VAL A 4 -9.88 4.73 11.39
N SER A 5 -8.69 4.68 10.80
CA SER A 5 -7.76 3.57 11.02
C SER A 5 -7.15 3.66 12.41
N GLU A 6 -6.78 2.52 13.00
CA GLU A 6 -6.13 2.47 14.32
C GLU A 6 -4.86 3.33 14.38
N ARG A 7 -4.08 3.37 13.27
CA ARG A 7 -2.94 4.29 13.11
C ARG A 7 -3.33 5.75 13.25
N GLN A 8 -4.41 6.18 12.61
CA GLN A 8 -4.85 7.57 12.67
C GLN A 8 -5.36 7.95 14.05
N ARG A 9 -5.99 7.01 14.76
CA ARG A 9 -6.39 7.22 16.15
C ARG A 9 -5.16 7.40 17.04
N LEU A 10 -4.19 6.50 16.91
CA LEU A 10 -2.96 6.51 17.72
C LEU A 10 -2.10 7.75 17.43
N LEU A 11 -2.02 8.22 16.19
CA LEU A 11 -1.37 9.50 15.87
C LEU A 11 -2.04 10.69 16.57
N GLY A 12 -3.37 10.73 16.59
CA GLY A 12 -4.11 11.76 17.32
C GLY A 12 -3.79 11.73 18.82
N GLU A 13 -3.81 10.53 19.41
CA GLU A 13 -3.49 10.34 20.84
C GLU A 13 -2.05 10.79 21.17
N ILE A 14 -1.05 10.46 20.33
CA ILE A 14 0.34 10.92 20.53
C ILE A 14 0.44 12.45 20.44
N ILE A 15 -0.19 13.06 19.44
CA ILE A 15 -0.14 14.51 19.23
C ILE A 15 -0.80 15.25 20.41
N ASP A 16 -1.94 14.75 20.91
CA ASP A 16 -2.64 15.34 22.04
C ASP A 16 -1.79 15.28 23.32
N ILE A 17 -1.13 14.15 23.57
CA ILE A 17 -0.24 13.99 24.75
C ILE A 17 1.01 14.86 24.60
N LEU A 18 1.61 14.91 23.41
CA LEU A 18 2.79 15.74 23.15
C LEU A 18 2.47 17.24 23.35
N ALA A 19 1.28 17.68 22.94
CA ALA A 19 0.85 19.06 23.18
C ALA A 19 0.72 19.39 24.68
N VAL A 20 0.23 18.45 25.50
CA VAL A 20 0.17 18.62 26.96
C VAL A 20 1.59 18.65 27.56
N ALA A 21 2.46 17.72 27.16
CA ALA A 21 3.83 17.64 27.67
C ALA A 21 4.66 18.91 27.39
N ILE A 22 4.50 19.51 26.19
CA ILE A 22 5.17 20.78 25.85
C ILE A 22 4.66 21.94 26.71
N LEU A 23 3.37 21.96 27.04
CA LEU A 23 2.80 22.99 27.91
C LEU A 23 3.28 22.82 29.36
N GLU A 24 3.40 21.59 29.84
CA GLU A 24 3.92 21.29 31.18
C GLU A 24 5.42 21.61 31.32
N GLU A 25 6.25 21.29 30.33
CA GLU A 25 7.69 21.65 30.33
C GLU A 25 7.91 23.17 30.25
N GLY A 26 7.05 23.89 29.53
CA GLY A 26 7.10 25.35 29.47
C GLY A 26 6.77 26.05 30.80
N ASP A 27 5.98 25.41 31.67
CA ASP A 27 5.62 25.94 32.99
C ASP A 27 6.74 25.73 34.03
N GLU A 28 7.62 24.73 33.85
CA GLU A 28 8.77 24.48 34.74
C GLU A 28 9.90 25.49 34.55
N GLU A 29 10.13 25.98 33.32
CA GLU A 29 11.13 27.02 33.02
C GLU A 29 10.72 28.40 33.57
N GLU A 30 9.42 28.70 33.66
CA GLU A 30 8.90 30.00 34.13
C GLU A 30 8.93 30.14 35.66
N LEU A 31 8.98 29.02 36.40
CA LEU A 31 9.11 29.01 37.87
C LEU A 31 10.56 29.18 38.36
N HIS A 32 11.55 29.04 37.46
CA HIS A 32 12.96 29.13 37.84
C HIS A 32 13.52 30.58 37.85
N ASP A 33 12.72 31.58 37.44
CA ASP A 33 13.10 33.00 37.38
C ASP A 33 12.61 33.84 38.60
N LEU A 34 11.89 33.23 39.56
CA LEU A 34 11.41 33.89 40.77
C LEU A 34 11.81 33.15 42.05
N GLY A 35 13.10 32.97 42.29
CA GLY A 35 13.56 32.43 43.57
C GLY A 35 15.07 32.44 43.74
N CYS A 36 15.62 33.54 44.27
CA CYS A 36 16.91 33.51 44.94
C CYS A 36 16.79 32.60 46.17
N ASP A 37 17.49 31.46 46.23
CA ASP A 37 18.42 31.21 47.33
C ASP A 37 19.45 30.12 47.00
N ASP A 38 20.61 30.34 47.59
CA ASP A 38 21.90 29.70 47.41
C ASP A 38 21.94 28.22 47.87
N MET A 39 22.91 27.49 47.34
CA MET A 39 23.40 26.18 47.81
C MET A 39 22.52 24.94 47.62
N VAL A 40 22.77 24.19 46.53
CA VAL A 40 23.16 22.76 46.49
C VAL A 40 22.99 22.31 45.04
N GLN A 41 24.07 22.22 44.24
CA GLN A 41 24.14 21.26 43.13
C GLN A 41 25.59 21.13 42.62
N GLN A 42 26.51 20.78 43.52
CA GLN A 42 27.71 20.07 43.10
C GLN A 42 27.37 18.57 43.11
N LEU A 43 27.59 17.92 41.97
CA LEU A 43 27.66 16.47 41.76
C LEU A 43 26.33 15.72 41.69
N ILE A 44 25.56 15.97 40.64
CA ILE A 44 24.80 14.91 39.99
C ILE A 44 25.10 15.07 38.50
N ASP A 45 25.88 14.16 37.91
CA ASP A 45 25.84 13.94 36.47
C ASP A 45 24.39 13.51 36.17
N PRO A 46 23.57 14.33 35.50
CA PRO A 46 22.32 13.83 35.00
C PRO A 46 22.72 13.02 33.77
N GLU A 47 22.74 11.70 33.91
CA GLU A 47 22.40 10.86 32.77
C GLU A 47 21.02 11.38 32.34
N GLU A 48 21.00 12.28 31.34
CA GLU A 48 19.80 12.92 30.79
C GLU A 48 18.83 11.80 30.43
N LEU A 49 17.88 11.53 31.34
CA LEU A 49 16.72 10.74 31.01
C LEU A 49 16.04 11.51 29.88
N PRO A 50 15.80 10.89 28.72
CA PRO A 50 15.15 11.57 27.62
C PRO A 50 13.85 12.16 28.15
N SER A 51 13.63 13.44 27.87
CA SER A 51 12.42 14.11 28.33
C SER A 51 11.19 13.37 27.78
N SER A 52 10.06 13.47 28.48
CA SER A 52 8.81 12.88 28.01
C SER A 52 8.44 13.39 26.61
N THR A 53 8.83 14.62 26.24
CA THR A 53 8.63 15.16 24.89
C THR A 53 9.56 14.51 23.86
N GLU A 54 10.80 14.19 24.22
CA GLU A 54 11.73 13.46 23.36
C GLU A 54 11.26 12.02 23.07
N GLU A 55 10.72 11.33 24.08
CA GLU A 55 10.16 9.98 23.89
C GLU A 55 8.92 10.00 22.99
N LEU A 56 8.02 10.97 23.19
CA LEU A 56 6.79 11.13 22.41
C LEU A 56 7.07 11.55 20.96
N THR A 57 8.08 12.40 20.73
CA THR A 57 8.52 12.78 19.37
C THR A 57 9.16 11.60 18.64
N ALA A 58 10.01 10.82 19.31
CA ALA A 58 10.55 9.59 18.73
C ALA A 58 9.46 8.57 18.39
N LEU A 59 8.44 8.44 19.23
CA LEU A 59 7.28 7.58 18.97
C LEU A 59 6.44 8.09 17.79
N LEU A 60 6.23 9.40 17.67
CA LEU A 60 5.53 10.03 16.55
C LEU A 60 6.25 9.70 15.23
N ASP A 61 7.57 9.92 15.17
CA ASP A 61 8.40 9.60 14.00
C ASP A 61 8.32 8.11 13.62
N LEU A 62 8.32 7.22 14.62
CA LEU A 62 8.19 5.80 14.40
C LEU A 62 6.84 5.41 13.78
N VAL A 63 5.74 6.03 14.22
CA VAL A 63 4.39 5.75 13.70
C VAL A 63 4.15 6.43 12.36
N GLU A 64 4.72 7.61 12.13
CA GLU A 64 4.65 8.31 10.85
C GLU A 64 5.42 7.57 9.75
N SER A 65 6.60 7.04 10.06
CA SER A 65 7.44 6.27 9.12
C SER A 65 6.81 4.94 8.70
N ARG A 66 5.76 4.47 9.40
CA ARG A 66 5.07 3.21 9.11
C ARG A 66 3.68 3.44 8.53
N ARG A 67 3.39 2.75 7.43
CA ARG A 67 2.04 2.75 6.81
C ARG A 67 1.00 2.01 7.66
N TYR A 68 1.42 1.04 8.47
CA TYR A 68 0.58 0.16 9.28
C TYR A 68 1.21 -0.03 10.66
N LEU A 69 0.40 -0.01 11.73
CA LEU A 69 0.86 -0.26 13.11
C LEU A 69 1.32 -1.70 13.29
N GLU A 70 0.52 -2.64 12.80
CA GLU A 70 0.87 -4.06 12.79
C GLU A 70 1.52 -4.49 11.48
N GLY A 71 2.56 -5.31 11.62
CA GLY A 71 3.15 -6.04 10.51
C GLY A 71 2.12 -7.03 9.94
N HIS A 72 1.57 -6.72 8.78
CA HIS A 72 0.72 -7.67 8.09
C HIS A 72 1.61 -8.79 7.53
N ALA A 73 1.48 -9.99 8.10
CA ALA A 73 2.11 -11.18 7.55
C ALA A 73 1.68 -11.29 6.07
N ARG A 74 2.65 -11.22 5.17
CA ARG A 74 2.38 -11.44 3.75
C ARG A 74 1.86 -12.86 3.65
N LEU A 75 0.62 -13.03 3.21
CA LEU A 75 0.14 -14.35 2.81
C LEU A 75 1.16 -14.91 1.80
N PRO A 76 1.52 -16.20 1.88
CA PRO A 76 2.37 -16.82 0.86
C PRO A 76 1.66 -16.66 -0.48
N MET A 77 2.25 -15.82 -1.32
CA MET A 77 1.76 -15.41 -2.63
C MET A 77 2.70 -16.02 -3.67
N SER A 78 2.15 -16.60 -4.74
CA SER A 78 2.98 -17.20 -5.78
C SER A 78 3.54 -16.13 -6.71
N ILE A 79 4.64 -15.50 -6.28
CA ILE A 79 5.45 -14.63 -7.14
C ILE A 79 6.01 -15.44 -8.32
N GLU A 80 6.40 -16.69 -8.07
CA GLU A 80 6.91 -17.63 -9.07
C GLU A 80 5.90 -17.87 -10.20
N PHE A 81 4.61 -18.04 -9.89
CA PHE A 81 3.60 -18.22 -10.93
C PHE A 81 3.53 -17.01 -11.86
N ARG A 82 3.59 -15.80 -11.31
CA ARG A 82 3.59 -14.57 -12.09
C ARG A 82 4.84 -14.42 -12.95
N GLU A 83 6.01 -14.76 -12.42
CA GLU A 83 7.29 -14.50 -13.07
C GLU A 83 7.64 -15.53 -14.14
N SER A 84 7.39 -16.82 -13.88
CA SER A 84 7.75 -17.92 -14.79
C SER A 84 6.57 -18.84 -15.10
N GLY A 85 5.72 -19.14 -14.11
CA GLY A 85 4.63 -20.09 -14.26
C GLY A 85 3.65 -19.75 -15.39
N PHE A 86 3.25 -18.48 -15.51
CA PHE A 86 2.30 -18.03 -16.52
C PHE A 86 2.80 -18.25 -17.96
N GLN A 87 4.09 -18.02 -18.20
CA GLN A 87 4.72 -18.17 -19.52
C GLN A 87 4.90 -19.65 -19.89
N SER A 88 5.02 -20.52 -18.88
CA SER A 88 5.16 -21.98 -19.07
C SER A 88 3.84 -22.72 -19.29
N LEU A 89 2.69 -22.02 -19.27
CA LEU A 89 1.39 -22.66 -19.43
C LEU A 89 1.23 -23.29 -20.82
N SER A 90 0.72 -24.52 -20.86
CA SER A 90 0.29 -25.11 -22.13
C SER A 90 -0.84 -24.26 -22.76
N PRO A 91 -1.03 -24.28 -24.09
CA PRO A 91 -2.08 -23.52 -24.75
C PRO A 91 -3.48 -23.78 -24.17
N LYS A 92 -3.75 -25.02 -23.74
CA LYS A 92 -5.00 -25.42 -23.09
C LYS A 92 -5.17 -24.73 -21.73
N GLN A 93 -4.14 -24.78 -20.89
CA GLN A 93 -4.16 -24.14 -19.56
C GLN A 93 -4.25 -22.62 -19.68
N PHE A 94 -3.49 -22.03 -20.61
CA PHE A 94 -3.53 -20.60 -20.89
C PHE A 94 -4.93 -20.15 -21.28
N ARG A 95 -5.57 -20.87 -22.21
CA ARG A 95 -6.95 -20.57 -22.64
C ARG A 95 -7.95 -20.80 -21.53
N GLN A 96 -7.77 -21.84 -20.70
CA GLN A 96 -8.66 -22.07 -19.56
C GLN A 96 -8.57 -20.93 -18.53
N MET A 97 -7.40 -20.34 -18.36
CA MET A 97 -7.20 -19.26 -17.40
C MET A 97 -7.62 -17.90 -17.96
N THR A 98 -7.18 -17.55 -19.17
CA THR A 98 -7.41 -16.22 -19.77
C THR A 98 -8.63 -16.14 -20.67
N MET A 99 -9.30 -17.27 -20.94
CA MET A 99 -10.40 -17.43 -21.90
C MET A 99 -10.04 -17.17 -23.38
N VAL A 100 -8.81 -16.74 -23.68
CA VAL A 100 -8.34 -16.41 -25.03
C VAL A 100 -7.09 -17.23 -25.41
N SER A 101 -6.77 -17.28 -26.70
CA SER A 101 -5.51 -17.87 -27.14
C SER A 101 -4.33 -16.95 -26.80
N HIS A 102 -3.13 -17.51 -26.74
CA HIS A 102 -1.90 -16.75 -26.52
C HIS A 102 -1.69 -15.65 -27.58
N SER A 103 -1.99 -15.95 -28.85
CA SER A 103 -1.89 -14.99 -29.95
C SER A 103 -2.87 -13.82 -29.79
N SER A 104 -4.14 -14.10 -29.47
CA SER A 104 -5.14 -13.07 -29.23
C SER A 104 -4.80 -12.24 -28.00
N PHE A 105 -4.30 -12.87 -26.94
CA PHE A 105 -3.83 -12.19 -25.75
C PHE A 105 -2.74 -11.17 -26.07
N LEU A 106 -1.67 -11.59 -26.77
CA LEU A 106 -0.58 -10.67 -27.16
C LEU A 106 -1.07 -9.54 -28.06
N ARG A 107 -2.01 -9.83 -28.97
CA ARG A 107 -2.61 -8.82 -29.83
C ARG A 107 -3.39 -7.78 -29.03
N ILE A 108 -4.17 -8.21 -28.04
CA ILE A 108 -4.88 -7.28 -27.14
C ILE A 108 -3.86 -6.44 -26.36
N VAL A 109 -2.81 -7.05 -25.81
CA VAL A 109 -1.75 -6.31 -25.11
C VAL A 109 -1.17 -5.22 -25.99
N SER A 110 -0.77 -5.54 -27.22
CA SER A 110 -0.20 -4.55 -28.16
C SER A 110 -1.20 -3.45 -28.53
N ASP A 111 -2.50 -3.79 -28.69
CA ASP A 111 -3.53 -2.80 -28.99
C ASP A 111 -3.75 -1.80 -27.84
N ILE A 112 -3.54 -2.21 -26.57
CA ILE A 112 -3.79 -1.35 -25.40
C ILE A 112 -2.53 -0.81 -24.72
N GLU A 113 -1.32 -1.28 -25.08
CA GLU A 113 -0.08 -0.94 -24.36
C GLU A 113 0.23 0.56 -24.33
N ASN A 114 -0.13 1.26 -25.42
CA ASN A 114 0.11 2.69 -25.59
C ASN A 114 -1.01 3.56 -25.01
N HIS A 115 -2.03 2.96 -24.36
CA HIS A 115 -3.12 3.70 -23.77
C HIS A 115 -2.63 4.56 -22.60
N GLY A 116 -3.03 5.84 -22.55
CA GLY A 116 -2.55 6.80 -21.55
C GLY A 116 -2.79 6.38 -20.09
N ILE A 117 -3.77 5.50 -19.84
CA ILE A 117 -4.04 4.95 -18.50
C ILE A 117 -2.93 4.01 -17.95
N PHE A 118 -2.09 3.48 -18.84
CA PHE A 118 -0.94 2.67 -18.47
C PHE A 118 0.36 3.49 -18.39
N GLN A 119 0.32 4.74 -18.83
CA GLN A 119 1.42 5.68 -18.73
C GLN A 119 1.34 6.39 -17.38
N LYS A 120 2.39 6.30 -16.56
CA LYS A 120 2.43 6.93 -15.24
C LYS A 120 3.60 7.92 -15.17
N ASN A 121 3.31 9.16 -14.79
CA ASN A 121 4.31 10.22 -14.58
C ASN A 121 4.86 10.24 -13.14
N SER A 122 5.07 9.08 -12.50
CA SER A 122 5.51 9.04 -11.10
C SER A 122 6.73 8.14 -10.92
N ALA A 123 7.52 8.40 -9.89
CA ALA A 123 8.70 7.60 -9.52
C ALA A 123 8.44 6.11 -9.28
N CYS A 124 7.22 5.74 -8.86
CA CYS A 124 6.89 4.33 -8.60
C CYS A 124 6.31 3.68 -9.86
N GLY A 125 7.04 2.73 -10.44
CA GLY A 125 6.69 2.05 -11.68
C GLY A 125 5.33 1.35 -11.63
N GLN A 126 4.60 1.40 -12.75
CA GLN A 126 3.35 0.66 -12.93
C GLN A 126 3.64 -0.77 -13.38
N ALA A 127 2.81 -1.72 -12.96
CA ALA A 127 2.92 -3.09 -13.43
C ALA A 127 2.72 -3.20 -14.95
N PRO A 128 3.37 -4.17 -15.62
CA PRO A 128 3.28 -4.28 -17.07
C PRO A 128 1.85 -4.59 -17.51
N VAL A 129 1.49 -4.12 -18.71
CA VAL A 129 0.12 -4.20 -19.24
C VAL A 129 -0.37 -5.64 -19.39
N TRP A 130 0.51 -6.54 -19.84
CA TRP A 130 0.19 -7.97 -19.94
C TRP A 130 -0.25 -8.56 -18.59
N LEU A 131 0.37 -8.17 -17.48
CA LEU A 131 0.02 -8.70 -16.16
C LEU A 131 -1.34 -8.21 -15.72
N GLN A 132 -1.63 -6.92 -15.94
CA GLN A 132 -2.92 -6.33 -15.60
C GLN A 132 -4.04 -7.01 -16.40
N LEU A 133 -3.81 -7.26 -17.70
CA LEU A 133 -4.75 -7.96 -18.57
C LEU A 133 -4.94 -9.43 -18.14
N ALA A 134 -3.85 -10.16 -17.86
CA ALA A 134 -3.93 -11.57 -17.47
C ALA A 134 -4.72 -11.77 -16.16
N VAL A 135 -4.50 -10.90 -15.17
CA VAL A 135 -5.24 -10.88 -13.92
C VAL A 135 -6.73 -10.61 -14.15
N GLU A 136 -7.06 -9.65 -15.02
CA GLU A 136 -8.45 -9.32 -15.30
C GLU A 136 -9.16 -10.44 -16.07
N LEU A 137 -8.50 -11.05 -17.05
CA LEU A 137 -9.06 -12.19 -17.79
C LEU A 137 -9.21 -13.44 -16.91
N ASP A 138 -8.25 -13.73 -16.04
CA ASP A 138 -8.40 -14.80 -15.02
C ASP A 138 -9.60 -14.52 -14.10
N ARG A 139 -9.81 -13.26 -13.71
CA ARG A 139 -10.97 -12.88 -12.91
C ARG A 139 -12.27 -13.11 -13.68
N LEU A 140 -12.38 -12.58 -14.90
CA LEU A 140 -13.59 -12.67 -15.72
C LEU A 140 -13.93 -14.11 -16.13
N GLY A 141 -12.92 -14.92 -16.45
CA GLY A 141 -13.10 -16.34 -16.78
C GLY A 141 -13.54 -17.21 -15.59
N ASN A 142 -13.36 -16.73 -14.36
CA ASN A 142 -13.70 -17.46 -13.13
C ASN A 142 -14.90 -16.85 -12.37
N CYS A 143 -15.45 -15.72 -12.83
CA CYS A 143 -16.69 -15.14 -12.29
C CYS A 143 -17.88 -16.08 -12.58
N GLY A 144 -18.40 -16.74 -11.54
CA GLY A 144 -19.53 -17.68 -11.64
C GLY A 144 -19.21 -19.09 -11.13
N ASN A 145 -17.93 -19.47 -11.04
CA ASN A 145 -17.49 -20.80 -10.61
C ASN A 145 -17.10 -20.88 -9.13
N GLY A 146 -17.58 -19.96 -8.28
CA GLY A 146 -17.29 -19.96 -6.84
C GLY A 146 -15.81 -19.68 -6.47
N VAL A 147 -15.01 -19.20 -7.42
CA VAL A 147 -13.61 -18.85 -7.16
C VAL A 147 -13.56 -17.63 -6.24
N SER A 148 -13.04 -17.83 -5.04
CA SER A 148 -12.95 -16.77 -4.04
C SER A 148 -12.03 -15.65 -4.51
N LEU A 149 -12.36 -14.42 -4.12
CA LEU A 149 -11.51 -13.25 -4.37
C LEU A 149 -10.08 -13.46 -3.85
N GLY A 150 -9.88 -14.32 -2.85
CA GLY A 150 -8.57 -14.69 -2.32
C GLY A 150 -7.75 -15.61 -3.23
N ARG A 151 -8.37 -16.41 -4.12
CA ARG A 151 -7.64 -17.31 -5.03
C ARG A 151 -6.76 -16.52 -5.99
N THR A 152 -7.35 -15.56 -6.71
CA THR A 152 -6.62 -14.71 -7.68
C THR A 152 -5.50 -13.93 -6.98
N GLN A 153 -5.72 -13.45 -5.74
CA GLN A 153 -4.67 -12.77 -4.99
C GLN A 153 -3.48 -13.66 -4.66
N LYS A 154 -3.75 -14.87 -4.16
CA LYS A 154 -2.71 -15.85 -3.83
C LYS A 154 -1.96 -16.32 -5.08
N LEU A 155 -2.68 -16.55 -6.18
CA LEU A 155 -2.13 -17.01 -7.45
C LEU A 155 -1.23 -15.95 -8.10
N TRP A 156 -1.69 -14.71 -8.21
CA TRP A 156 -0.96 -13.64 -8.91
C TRP A 156 -0.04 -12.82 -8.00
N GLY A 157 -0.11 -13.04 -6.69
CA GLY A 157 0.63 -12.30 -5.69
C GLY A 157 0.31 -10.81 -5.68
N ILE A 158 -0.98 -10.45 -5.68
CA ILE A 158 -1.45 -9.06 -5.72
C ILE A 158 -2.46 -8.75 -4.61
N GLY A 159 -2.36 -7.54 -4.03
CA GLY A 159 -3.31 -7.04 -3.04
C GLY A 159 -4.68 -6.67 -3.65
N GLN A 160 -5.73 -6.59 -2.81
CA GLN A 160 -7.11 -6.33 -3.27
C GLN A 160 -7.21 -5.00 -4.04
N GLY A 161 -6.62 -3.93 -3.48
CA GLY A 161 -6.62 -2.61 -4.11
C GLY A 161 -5.89 -2.60 -5.47
N THR A 162 -4.79 -3.35 -5.57
CA THR A 162 -4.04 -3.48 -6.83
C THR A 162 -4.88 -4.18 -7.90
N ARG A 163 -5.60 -5.24 -7.53
CA ARG A 163 -6.51 -5.93 -8.44
C ARG A 163 -7.62 -5.01 -8.95
N ALA A 164 -8.27 -4.26 -8.05
CA ALA A 164 -9.32 -3.32 -8.43
C ALA A 164 -8.78 -2.26 -9.42
N LEU A 165 -7.56 -1.74 -9.18
CA LEU A 165 -6.90 -0.83 -10.10
C LEU A 165 -6.64 -1.46 -11.47
N TYR A 166 -6.18 -2.72 -11.54
CA TYR A 166 -5.96 -3.42 -12.81
C TYR A 166 -7.27 -3.58 -13.58
N THR A 167 -8.33 -4.01 -12.89
CA THR A 167 -9.67 -4.12 -13.48
C THR A 167 -10.12 -2.81 -14.10
N THR A 168 -10.07 -1.70 -13.35
CA THR A 168 -10.48 -0.38 -13.87
C THR A 168 -9.68 0.02 -15.10
N ARG A 169 -8.36 -0.15 -15.05
CA ARG A 169 -7.47 0.23 -16.16
C ARG A 169 -7.73 -0.57 -17.43
N VAL A 170 -7.82 -1.89 -17.28
CA VAL A 170 -8.05 -2.80 -18.41
C VAL A 170 -9.43 -2.55 -19.01
N LEU A 171 -10.48 -2.42 -18.19
CA LEU A 171 -11.83 -2.18 -18.70
C LEU A 171 -11.95 -0.84 -19.43
N LEU A 172 -11.31 0.22 -18.93
CA LEU A 172 -11.29 1.52 -19.62
C LEU A 172 -10.55 1.43 -20.96
N ALA A 173 -9.35 0.83 -20.98
CA ALA A 173 -8.59 0.67 -22.22
C ALA A 173 -9.33 -0.22 -23.25
N LEU A 174 -9.98 -1.29 -22.80
CA LEU A 174 -10.79 -2.16 -23.67
C LEU A 174 -12.06 -1.45 -24.17
N LYS A 175 -12.69 -0.62 -23.34
CA LYS A 175 -13.85 0.18 -23.75
C LYS A 175 -13.49 1.15 -24.86
N ASP A 176 -12.36 1.86 -24.74
CA ASP A 176 -11.91 2.81 -25.75
C ASP A 176 -11.46 2.08 -27.02
N LEU A 177 -10.84 0.90 -26.88
CA LEU A 177 -10.52 0.01 -28.00
C LEU A 177 -11.78 -0.55 -28.69
N ALA A 178 -12.87 -0.76 -27.97
CA ALA A 178 -14.09 -1.38 -28.51
C ALA A 178 -14.68 -0.57 -29.67
N ALA A 179 -14.52 0.75 -29.67
CA ALA A 179 -14.95 1.62 -30.78
C ALA A 179 -14.30 1.26 -32.13
N LYS A 180 -13.14 0.58 -32.13
CA LYS A 180 -12.48 0.10 -33.35
C LYS A 180 -13.11 -1.18 -33.91
N TYR A 181 -13.78 -1.97 -33.07
CA TYR A 181 -14.19 -3.35 -33.40
C TYR A 181 -15.69 -3.59 -33.32
N VAL A 182 -16.44 -2.74 -32.59
CA VAL A 182 -17.88 -2.83 -32.41
C VAL A 182 -18.49 -1.60 -33.09
N VAL A 183 -19.24 -1.85 -34.16
CA VAL A 183 -19.99 -0.85 -34.96
C VAL A 183 -21.40 -0.72 -34.42
#